data_AF-A0A5M8SXS5-F1
#
_entry.id   AF-A0A5M8SXS5-F1
#
_cell.length_a   1.000
_cell.length_b   1.000
_cell.length_c   1.000
_cell.angle_alpha   90.00
_cell.angle_beta   90.00
_cell.angle_gamma   90.00
#
_symmetry.space_group_name_H-M   'P 1'
#
loop_
_entity.id
_entity.type
_entity.pdbx_description
1 polymer ?
#
loop_
_entity_poly.entity_id
_entity_poly.type
_entity_poly.pdbx_seq_one_letter_code
_entity_poly.pdbx_strand_id
1 'polypeptide(L)'
;MIAAIALGRLSLFVRPCARVLGYAWHAPRRKPLDIQKDLVAEFDREVGSTRKLLEAIPGEADFSWKPHEKSMALGKLAGHVADTAGDWALHTLTMDKLVWDPSMNAPAPSSKAELLESFEKRVGDAQRALAAMTPERWGSKWKFVAGDQTWIDDTK
;
A
#
# COMPACT_ATOMS: atom_id res chain seq x y z
N MET A 1 -64.67 -22.55 -44.02
CA MET A 1 -65.26 -23.72 -43.34
C MET A 1 -64.37 -24.09 -42.16
N ILE A 2 -64.92 -24.01 -40.94
CA ILE A 2 -64.64 -24.83 -39.73
C ILE A 2 -63.20 -24.72 -39.16
N ALA A 3 -62.88 -24.01 -38.06
CA ALA A 3 -63.31 -24.06 -36.64
C ALA A 3 -62.57 -25.09 -35.73
N ALA A 4 -62.33 -24.66 -34.48
CA ALA A 4 -61.79 -25.34 -33.26
C ALA A 4 -60.25 -25.24 -33.07
N ILE A 5 -59.68 -24.48 -32.12
CA ILE A 5 -59.83 -24.36 -30.64
C ILE A 5 -59.54 -25.68 -29.90
N ALA A 6 -58.39 -25.74 -29.22
CA ALA A 6 -58.20 -26.46 -27.97
C ALA A 6 -57.01 -25.90 -27.17
N LEU A 7 -57.32 -25.46 -25.95
CA LEU A 7 -56.42 -24.99 -24.89
C LEU A 7 -55.52 -26.11 -24.35
N GLY A 8 -54.33 -25.78 -23.82
CA GLY A 8 -53.62 -26.75 -22.97
C GLY A 8 -52.21 -26.39 -22.48
N ARG A 9 -52.15 -25.81 -21.27
CA ARG A 9 -51.11 -25.98 -20.23
C ARG A 9 -49.67 -25.45 -20.46
N LEU A 10 -49.41 -24.29 -19.85
CA LEU A 10 -48.09 -23.91 -19.33
C LEU A 10 -47.58 -24.98 -18.35
N SER A 11 -46.46 -25.62 -18.66
CA SER A 11 -45.70 -26.42 -17.70
C SER A 11 -44.39 -25.69 -17.40
N LEU A 12 -44.24 -25.31 -16.13
CA LEU A 12 -43.04 -24.73 -15.55
C LEU A 12 -41.84 -25.65 -15.81
N PHE A 13 -40.78 -25.07 -16.36
CA PHE A 13 -39.50 -25.71 -16.61
C PHE A 13 -38.77 -25.92 -15.27
N VAL A 14 -39.06 -27.03 -14.60
CA VAL A 14 -38.25 -27.51 -13.47
C VAL A 14 -36.93 -28.03 -14.04
N ARG A 15 -35.84 -27.30 -13.80
CA ARG A 15 -34.49 -27.76 -14.14
C ARG A 15 -34.20 -29.06 -13.38
N PRO A 16 -33.80 -30.15 -14.07
CA PRO A 16 -33.45 -31.38 -13.39
C PRO A 16 -32.14 -31.20 -12.62
N CYS A 17 -32.15 -31.68 -11.38
CA CYS A 17 -30.99 -31.82 -10.51
C CYS A 17 -30.05 -32.86 -11.13
N ALA A 18 -29.07 -32.39 -11.91
CA ALA A 18 -28.08 -33.26 -12.54
C ALA A 18 -27.02 -33.67 -11.50
N ARG A 19 -27.22 -34.86 -10.93
CA ARG A 19 -26.18 -35.67 -10.29
C ARG A 19 -25.23 -36.18 -11.37
N VAL A 20 -24.12 -35.47 -11.61
CA VAL A 20 -23.01 -35.93 -12.46
C VAL A 20 -21.83 -36.34 -11.59
N LEU A 21 -21.26 -37.46 -11.99
CA LEU A 21 -20.18 -38.22 -11.37
C LEU A 21 -18.91 -37.38 -11.10
N GLY A 22 -18.38 -37.49 -9.88
CA GLY A 22 -17.01 -37.97 -9.69
C GLY A 22 -15.81 -37.04 -9.94
N TYR A 23 -15.95 -35.72 -9.97
CA TYR A 23 -14.77 -34.82 -9.87
C TYR A 23 -14.80 -34.12 -8.51
N ALA A 24 -14.06 -34.68 -7.54
CA ALA A 24 -13.73 -33.95 -6.32
C ALA A 24 -12.82 -32.78 -6.72
N TRP A 25 -13.39 -31.58 -6.83
CA TRP A 25 -12.66 -30.34 -6.96
C TRP A 25 -11.78 -30.17 -5.72
N HIS A 26 -10.55 -30.67 -5.79
CA HIS A 26 -9.51 -30.33 -4.84
C HIS A 26 -9.03 -28.94 -5.22
N ALA A 27 -9.74 -27.91 -4.75
CA ALA A 27 -9.16 -26.58 -4.72
C ALA A 27 -7.81 -26.70 -4.00
N PRO A 28 -6.68 -26.30 -4.60
CA PRO A 28 -5.41 -26.35 -3.90
C PRO A 28 -5.57 -25.55 -2.62
N ARG A 29 -5.31 -26.17 -1.47
CA ARG A 29 -5.25 -25.46 -0.20
C ARG A 29 -4.22 -24.35 -0.39
N ARG A 30 -4.65 -23.09 -0.33
CA ARG A 30 -3.71 -21.97 -0.27
C ARG A 30 -2.78 -22.25 0.88
N LYS A 31 -1.46 -22.16 0.65
CA LYS A 31 -0.49 -22.21 1.75
C LYS A 31 -0.92 -21.15 2.78
N PRO A 32 -0.81 -21.43 4.09
CA PRO A 32 -1.04 -20.39 5.10
C PRO A 32 -0.20 -19.16 4.72
N LEU A 33 -0.82 -17.97 4.72
CA LEU A 33 -0.08 -16.74 4.43
C LEU A 33 1.04 -16.58 5.47
N ASP A 34 2.26 -16.44 4.97
CA ASP A 34 3.37 -15.95 5.78
C ASP A 34 3.36 -14.44 5.65
N ILE A 35 2.58 -13.78 6.52
CA ILE A 35 2.31 -12.35 6.46
C ILE A 35 3.61 -11.54 6.39
N GLN A 36 4.65 -11.96 7.12
CA GLN A 36 5.95 -11.29 7.10
C GLN A 36 6.58 -11.34 5.70
N LYS A 37 6.63 -12.52 5.07
CA LYS A 37 7.18 -12.65 3.72
C LYS A 37 6.36 -11.89 2.69
N ASP A 38 5.04 -11.94 2.81
CA ASP A 38 4.14 -11.26 1.87
C ASP A 38 4.28 -9.73 1.98
N LEU A 39 4.40 -9.17 3.19
CA LEU A 39 4.64 -7.75 3.43
C LEU A 39 6.01 -7.28 2.90
N VAL A 40 7.07 -8.06 3.10
CA VAL A 40 8.39 -7.75 2.53
C VAL A 40 8.31 -7.70 1.00
N ALA A 41 7.70 -8.71 0.40
CA ALA A 41 7.54 -8.77 -1.05
C ALA A 41 6.64 -7.64 -1.59
N GLU A 42 5.64 -7.21 -0.84
CA GLU A 42 4.80 -6.06 -1.18
C GLU A 42 5.56 -4.75 -1.10
N PHE A 43 6.28 -4.52 0.00
CA PHE A 43 7.10 -3.33 0.17
C PHE A 43 8.10 -3.15 -0.98
N ASP A 44 8.76 -4.22 -1.41
CA ASP A 44 9.69 -4.18 -2.54
C ASP A 44 9.01 -3.78 -3.87
N ARG A 45 7.77 -4.25 -4.11
CA ARG A 45 6.99 -3.87 -5.31
C ARG A 45 6.58 -2.40 -5.27
N GLU A 46 6.12 -1.91 -4.12
CA GLU A 46 5.68 -0.53 -3.94
C GLU A 46 6.85 0.45 -4.02
N VAL A 47 7.99 0.11 -3.42
CA VAL A 47 9.25 0.83 -3.58
C VAL A 47 9.68 0.86 -5.05
N GLY A 48 9.59 -0.28 -5.75
CA GLY A 48 9.88 -0.35 -7.18
C GLY A 48 9.01 0.56 -8.04
N SER A 49 7.73 0.70 -7.70
CA SER A 49 6.80 1.59 -8.40
C SER A 49 7.08 3.06 -8.08
N THR A 50 7.33 3.36 -6.80
CA THR A 50 7.72 4.70 -6.35
C THR A 50 9.03 5.15 -7.00
N ARG A 51 10.04 4.27 -7.07
CA ARG A 51 11.30 4.55 -7.77
C ARG A 51 11.08 4.99 -9.21
N LYS A 52 10.28 4.23 -9.98
CA LYS A 52 9.94 4.59 -11.37
C LYS A 52 9.26 5.94 -11.47
N LEU A 53 8.39 6.28 -10.52
CA LEU A 53 7.74 7.60 -10.46
C LEU A 53 8.76 8.71 -10.24
N LEU A 54 9.69 8.56 -9.29
CA LEU A 54 10.73 9.56 -9.02
C LEU A 54 11.74 9.66 -10.18
N GLU A 55 12.06 8.54 -10.83
CA GLU A 55 12.90 8.49 -12.03
C GLU A 55 12.24 9.14 -13.26
N ALA A 56 10.92 9.22 -13.31
CA ALA A 56 10.21 9.88 -14.40
C ALA A 56 10.32 11.42 -14.37
N ILE A 57 10.79 12.00 -13.25
CA ILE A 57 11.04 13.45 -13.16
C ILE A 57 12.17 13.81 -14.15
N PRO A 58 12.00 14.83 -15.02
CA PRO A 58 13.06 15.30 -15.91
C PRO A 58 14.31 15.71 -15.13
N GLY A 59 15.51 15.48 -15.67
CA GLY A 59 16.76 15.78 -14.96
C GLY A 59 16.98 17.28 -14.72
N GLU A 60 16.49 18.07 -15.66
CA GLU A 60 16.49 19.52 -15.72
C GLU A 60 15.24 20.17 -15.11
N ALA A 61 14.38 19.39 -14.45
CA ALA A 61 13.18 19.91 -13.81
C ALA A 61 13.55 20.94 -12.72
N ASP A 62 12.79 22.03 -12.67
CA ASP A 62 12.90 23.02 -11.59
C ASP A 62 12.16 22.51 -10.34
N PHE A 63 12.91 22.17 -9.29
CA PHE A 63 12.36 21.66 -8.03
C PHE A 63 11.61 22.73 -7.23
N SER A 64 11.74 24.02 -7.60
CA SER A 64 10.95 25.11 -7.04
C SER A 64 9.58 25.29 -7.73
N TRP A 65 9.38 24.64 -8.88
CA TRP A 65 8.14 24.74 -9.66
C TRP A 65 6.92 24.33 -8.84
N LYS A 66 5.83 25.07 -9.05
CA LYS A 66 4.52 24.82 -8.45
C LYS A 66 3.44 24.80 -9.52
N PRO A 67 2.52 23.82 -9.52
CA PRO A 67 1.35 23.85 -10.40
C PRO A 67 0.39 25.00 -10.04
N HIS A 68 0.36 25.39 -8.75
CA HIS A 68 -0.46 26.47 -8.22
C HIS A 68 0.17 27.05 -6.96
N GLU A 69 -0.09 28.32 -6.62
CA GLU A 69 0.53 29.00 -5.47
C GLU A 69 0.29 28.30 -4.12
N LYS A 70 -0.93 27.75 -3.96
CA LYS A 70 -1.35 26.97 -2.78
C LYS A 70 -0.68 25.60 -2.67
N SER A 71 -0.05 25.10 -3.73
CA SER A 71 0.58 23.78 -3.75
C SER A 71 2.02 23.82 -3.21
N MET A 72 2.51 22.66 -2.78
CA MET A 72 3.93 22.47 -2.48
C MET A 72 4.76 22.55 -3.76
N ALA A 73 6.01 23.00 -3.63
CA ALA A 73 6.98 22.93 -4.72
C ALA A 73 7.27 21.47 -5.07
N LEU A 74 7.63 21.20 -6.33
CA LEU A 74 7.92 19.86 -6.84
C LEU A 74 8.90 19.11 -5.94
N GLY A 75 10.01 19.74 -5.55
CA GLY A 75 11.01 19.11 -4.69
C GLY A 75 10.45 18.69 -3.34
N LYS A 76 9.63 19.53 -2.71
CA LYS A 76 8.98 19.21 -1.44
C LYS A 76 7.98 18.06 -1.60
N LEU A 77 7.20 18.05 -2.68
CA LEU A 77 6.22 16.99 -2.94
C LEU A 77 6.91 15.65 -3.23
N ALA A 78 7.91 15.64 -4.11
CA ALA A 78 8.67 14.44 -4.44
C ALA A 78 9.42 13.88 -3.22
N GLY A 79 10.03 14.76 -2.43
CA GLY A 79 10.66 14.39 -1.15
C GLY A 79 9.66 13.78 -0.17
N HIS A 80 8.44 14.33 -0.06
CA HIS A 80 7.40 13.78 0.81
C HIS A 80 6.93 12.38 0.39
N VAL A 81 6.79 12.14 -0.93
CA VAL A 81 6.49 10.79 -1.45
C VAL A 81 7.63 9.82 -1.13
N ALA A 82 8.88 10.24 -1.35
CA ALA A 82 10.06 9.44 -1.03
C ALA A 82 10.15 9.10 0.47
N ASP A 83 9.81 10.06 1.33
CA ASP A 83 9.87 9.92 2.79
C ASP A 83 8.88 8.87 3.35
N THR A 84 7.76 8.66 2.66
CA THR A 84 6.73 7.70 3.10
C THR A 84 7.27 6.27 3.15
N ALA A 85 8.06 5.86 2.16
CA ALA A 85 8.74 4.56 2.14
C ALA A 85 10.13 4.60 2.82
N GLY A 86 10.52 5.76 3.35
CA GLY A 86 11.80 6.00 4.01
C GLY A 86 11.63 6.16 5.52
N ASP A 87 11.78 7.39 6.02
CA ASP A 87 11.84 7.65 7.46
C ASP A 87 10.49 7.35 8.13
N TRP A 88 9.36 7.57 7.45
CA TRP A 88 8.04 7.21 7.99
C TRP A 88 7.91 5.69 8.23
N ALA A 89 8.24 4.88 7.22
CA ALA A 89 8.25 3.43 7.34
C ALA A 89 9.23 2.97 8.44
N LEU A 90 10.42 3.55 8.48
CA LEU A 90 11.43 3.22 9.49
C LEU A 90 10.94 3.53 10.91
N HIS A 91 10.35 4.71 11.14
CA HIS A 91 9.82 5.10 12.45
C HIS A 91 8.68 4.16 12.89
N THR A 92 7.76 3.82 11.99
CA THR A 92 6.69 2.86 12.30
C THR A 92 7.23 1.49 12.67
N LEU A 93 8.30 1.03 12.01
CA LEU A 93 8.90 -0.27 12.27
C LEU A 93 9.79 -0.30 13.51
N THR A 94 10.33 0.84 13.94
CA THR A 94 11.41 0.87 14.95
C THR A 94 11.01 1.50 16.28
N MET A 95 9.96 2.33 16.32
CA MET A 95 9.51 3.05 17.50
C MET A 95 8.15 2.53 17.96
N ASP A 96 7.88 2.54 19.27
CA ASP A 96 6.55 2.22 19.82
C ASP A 96 5.65 3.47 19.93
N LYS A 97 6.25 4.65 19.85
CA LYS A 97 5.56 5.94 19.90
C LYS A 97 6.26 6.94 19.01
N LEU A 98 5.50 7.52 18.08
CA LEU A 98 5.93 8.66 17.28
C LEU A 98 5.23 9.94 17.76
N VAL A 99 6.02 10.94 18.17
CA VAL A 99 5.54 12.30 18.41
C VAL A 99 6.04 13.13 17.24
N TRP A 100 5.15 13.45 16.32
CA TRP A 100 5.50 14.23 15.13
C TRP A 100 5.39 15.72 15.39
N ASP A 101 6.39 16.42 14.90
CA ASP A 101 6.43 17.87 14.86
C ASP A 101 6.97 18.39 13.51
N PRO A 102 6.68 19.64 13.12
CA PRO A 102 7.09 20.17 11.81
C PRO A 102 8.60 20.20 11.55
N SER A 103 9.46 20.15 12.57
CA SER A 103 10.92 20.10 12.41
C SER A 103 11.41 18.74 11.91
N MET A 104 10.59 17.69 12.02
CA MET A 104 10.88 16.37 11.46
C MET A 104 10.76 16.31 9.93
N ASN A 105 10.22 17.36 9.29
CA ASN A 105 10.17 17.41 7.84
C ASN A 105 11.60 17.46 7.29
N ALA A 106 11.97 16.43 6.53
CA ALA A 106 13.23 16.45 5.82
C ALA A 106 13.35 17.69 4.90
N PRO A 107 14.57 18.23 4.73
CA PRO A 107 14.80 19.26 3.72
C PRO A 107 14.31 18.78 2.36
N ALA A 108 13.66 19.68 1.62
CA ALA A 108 13.23 19.37 0.27
C ALA A 108 14.48 19.17 -0.61
N PRO A 109 14.58 18.06 -1.36
CA PRO A 109 15.68 17.88 -2.29
C PRO A 109 15.71 19.02 -3.30
N SER A 110 16.91 19.40 -3.72
CA SER A 110 17.14 20.45 -4.70
C SER A 110 17.24 19.93 -6.13
N SER A 111 17.42 18.62 -6.30
CA SER A 111 17.59 17.96 -7.60
C SER A 111 17.09 16.53 -7.59
N LYS A 112 16.89 15.97 -8.79
CA LYS A 112 16.55 14.55 -8.98
C LYS A 112 17.62 13.62 -8.42
N ALA A 113 18.90 13.96 -8.58
CA ALA A 113 20.00 13.13 -8.09
C ALA A 113 19.96 13.00 -6.57
N GLU A 114 19.83 14.13 -5.86
CA GLU A 114 19.71 14.16 -4.39
C GLU A 114 18.46 13.43 -3.89
N LEU A 115 17.33 13.60 -4.58
CA LEU A 115 16.09 12.89 -4.29
C LEU A 115 16.27 11.37 -4.38
N LEU A 116 16.85 10.86 -5.47
CA LEU A 116 17.04 9.42 -5.67
C LEU A 116 18.08 8.85 -4.71
N GLU A 117 19.20 9.54 -4.48
CA GLU A 117 20.23 9.12 -3.52
C GLU A 117 19.65 8.98 -2.11
N SER A 118 18.93 10.00 -1.63
CA SER A 118 18.30 9.97 -0.32
C SER A 118 17.20 8.90 -0.22
N PHE A 119 16.42 8.70 -1.29
CA PHE A 119 15.39 7.66 -1.36
C PHE A 119 15.99 6.26 -1.20
N GLU A 120 17.01 5.90 -2.00
CA GLU A 120 17.63 4.56 -1.92
C GLU A 120 18.24 4.28 -0.54
N LYS A 121 18.90 5.29 0.06
CA LYS A 121 19.44 5.16 1.40
C LYS A 121 18.35 4.81 2.41
N ARG A 122 17.28 5.61 2.46
CA ARG A 122 16.20 5.46 3.44
C ARG A 122 15.39 4.17 3.24
N VAL A 123 15.11 3.83 1.99
CA VAL A 123 14.47 2.57 1.63
C VAL A 123 15.30 1.38 2.11
N GLY A 124 16.63 1.41 1.92
CA GLY A 124 17.50 0.36 2.41
C GLY A 124 17.45 0.22 3.94
N ASP A 125 17.39 1.34 4.67
CA ASP A 125 17.19 1.34 6.13
C ASP A 125 15.84 0.71 6.52
N ALA A 126 14.75 1.11 5.86
CA ALA A 126 13.40 0.57 6.09
C ALA A 126 13.27 -0.93 5.73
N GLN A 127 13.83 -1.37 4.60
CA GLN A 127 13.83 -2.79 4.20
C GLN A 127 14.53 -3.67 5.23
N ARG A 128 15.68 -3.22 5.75
CA ARG A 128 16.38 -3.94 6.82
C ARG A 128 15.55 -4.01 8.10
N ALA A 129 14.92 -2.90 8.50
CA ALA A 129 14.06 -2.86 9.67
C ALA A 129 12.84 -3.79 9.51
N LEU A 130 12.20 -3.78 8.34
CA LEU A 130 11.04 -4.62 8.03
C LEU A 130 11.42 -6.10 8.08
N ALA A 131 12.53 -6.49 7.45
CA ALA A 131 13.02 -7.87 7.44
C ALA A 131 13.39 -8.39 8.84
N ALA A 132 13.79 -7.51 9.76
CA ALA A 132 14.13 -7.84 11.13
C ALA A 132 12.93 -7.95 12.09
N MET A 133 11.71 -7.66 11.62
CA MET A 133 10.49 -7.77 12.43
C MET A 133 10.23 -9.23 12.84
N THR A 134 9.88 -9.44 14.11
CA THR A 134 9.48 -10.74 14.63
C THR A 134 7.95 -10.80 14.81
N PRO A 135 7.35 -12.00 14.81
CA PRO A 135 5.92 -12.19 15.08
C PRO A 135 5.41 -11.47 16.34
N GLU A 136 6.22 -11.46 17.40
CA GLU A 136 5.88 -10.81 18.68
C GLU A 136 5.80 -9.29 18.53
N ARG A 137 6.67 -8.70 17.72
CA ARG A 137 6.71 -7.27 17.50
C ARG A 137 5.49 -6.75 16.73
N TRP A 138 4.92 -7.56 15.84
CA TRP A 138 3.69 -7.20 15.13
C TRP A 138 2.48 -7.01 16.06
N GLY A 139 2.48 -7.63 17.24
CA GLY A 139 1.45 -7.44 18.26
C GLY A 139 1.75 -6.34 19.28
N SER A 140 2.86 -5.61 19.11
CA SER A 140 3.24 -4.54 20.03
C SER A 140 2.32 -3.34 19.87
N LYS A 141 2.06 -2.66 20.98
CA LYS A 141 1.18 -1.49 21.00
C LYS A 141 1.90 -0.28 20.40
N TRP A 142 1.21 0.48 19.55
CA TRP A 142 1.77 1.67 18.90
C TRP A 142 1.00 2.94 19.25
N LYS A 143 1.69 4.09 19.21
CA LYS A 143 1.08 5.40 19.50
C LYS A 143 1.58 6.48 18.56
N PHE A 144 0.65 7.28 18.03
CA PHE A 144 0.96 8.44 17.21
C PHE A 144 0.35 9.71 17.79
N VAL A 145 1.20 10.71 18.00
CA VAL A 145 0.82 12.05 18.47
C VAL A 145 1.37 13.06 17.46
N ALA A 146 0.57 14.04 17.08
CA ALA A 146 1.02 15.16 16.27
C ALA A 146 0.49 16.46 16.86
N GLY A 147 1.40 17.35 17.26
CA GLY A 147 1.06 18.51 18.10
C GLY A 147 0.40 18.07 19.41
N ASP A 148 -0.72 18.70 19.75
CA ASP A 148 -1.49 18.39 20.97
C ASP A 148 -2.47 17.21 20.80
N GLN A 149 -2.60 16.67 19.59
CA GLN A 149 -3.58 15.64 19.26
C GLN A 149 -2.95 14.24 19.22
N THR A 150 -3.56 13.30 19.93
CA THR A 150 -3.27 11.87 19.78
C THR A 150 -4.16 11.29 18.68
N TRP A 151 -3.55 10.72 17.64
CA TRP A 151 -4.23 10.16 16.49
C TRP A 151 -4.41 8.65 16.59
N ILE A 152 -3.39 7.95 17.09
CA ILE A 152 -3.40 6.50 17.32
C ILE A 152 -2.95 6.26 18.76
N ASP A 153 -3.68 5.43 19.50
CA ASP A 153 -3.33 5.05 20.88
C ASP A 153 -3.78 3.63 21.19
N ASP A 154 -3.00 2.65 20.77
CA ASP A 154 -3.30 1.24 21.04
C ASP A 154 -3.01 0.87 22.50
N THR A 155 -2.40 1.77 23.29
CA THR A 155 -2.09 1.57 24.72
C THR A 155 -3.31 1.55 25.60
N LYS A 156 -4.39 2.20 25.18
CA LYS A 156 -5.65 2.31 25.90
C LYS A 156 -6.54 1.08 25.74
#